data_AF-A0A5N5QE81-F1
#
_entry.id   AF-A0A5N5QE81-F1
#
_cell.length_a   1.000
_cell.length_b   1.000
_cell.length_c   1.000
_cell.angle_alpha   90.00
_cell.angle_beta   90.00
_cell.angle_gamma   90.00
#
_symmetry.space_group_name_H-M   'P 1'
#
loop_
_entity.id
_entity.type
_entity.pdbx_description
1 polymer ?
#
loop_
_entity_poly.entity_id
_entity_poly.type
_entity_poly.pdbx_seq_one_letter_code
_entity_poly.pdbx_strand_id
1 'polypeptide(L)'
;MCVPSYLLQTLQDASSGWAAVSSLSILMILAQLALLFICLRYRPEVSPESVGVSARPYSFWQWPSYGTYIEFLAGLIVVLTIVELIFGRMDWFVNALGFLALGLESTLPIPQLYSNYRQRSLHGFRMSTLLGWVGGDSYKTVYFFLQHSPLQFKACAVFQLSVDFAIVAQRIIYGNKPPVVHPDIDDIEQALRLDED
;
A
#
# COMPACT_ATOMS: atom_id res chain seq x y z
N MET A 1 -5.65 24.24 -43.66
CA MET A 1 -6.16 22.87 -43.40
C MET A 1 -6.94 22.94 -42.09
N CYS A 2 -8.28 22.83 -42.13
CA CYS A 2 -9.09 22.79 -40.91
C CYS A 2 -8.99 21.39 -40.30
N VAL A 3 -8.57 21.31 -39.03
CA VAL A 3 -8.71 20.08 -38.25
C VAL A 3 -10.21 19.82 -38.06
N PRO A 4 -10.73 18.63 -38.38
CA PRO A 4 -12.15 18.34 -38.22
C PRO A 4 -12.60 18.48 -36.75
N SER A 5 -13.77 19.07 -36.52
CA SER A 5 -14.27 19.40 -35.17
C SER A 5 -14.37 18.20 -34.22
N TYR A 6 -14.62 16.99 -34.75
CA TYR A 6 -14.63 15.75 -33.95
C TYR A 6 -13.23 15.35 -33.45
N LEU A 7 -12.18 15.71 -34.19
CA LEU A 7 -10.79 15.46 -33.81
C LEU A 7 -10.36 16.43 -32.70
N LEU A 8 -10.82 17.68 -32.76
CA LEU A 8 -10.63 18.65 -31.68
C LEU A 8 -11.38 18.24 -30.40
N GLN A 9 -12.63 17.76 -30.53
CA GLN A 9 -13.42 17.27 -29.39
C GLN A 9 -12.73 16.07 -28.71
N THR A 10 -12.30 15.08 -29.49
CA THR A 10 -11.60 13.88 -28.96
C THR A 10 -10.24 14.21 -28.34
N LEU A 11 -9.48 15.15 -28.90
CA LEU A 11 -8.24 15.64 -28.29
C LEU A 11 -8.52 16.43 -26.99
N GLN A 12 -9.63 17.13 -26.89
CA GLN A 12 -10.03 17.87 -25.71
C GLN A 12 -10.57 16.95 -24.59
N ASP A 13 -11.32 15.92 -24.95
CA ASP A 13 -11.77 14.87 -24.04
C ASP A 13 -10.60 14.00 -23.56
N ALA A 14 -9.65 13.70 -24.45
CA ALA A 14 -8.41 13.03 -24.06
C ALA A 14 -7.58 13.90 -23.10
N SER A 15 -7.33 15.17 -23.44
CA SER A 15 -6.51 16.05 -22.59
C SER A 15 -7.12 16.30 -21.21
N SER A 16 -8.45 16.44 -21.13
CA SER A 16 -9.16 16.51 -19.85
C SER A 16 -9.10 15.19 -19.06
N GLY A 17 -9.17 14.03 -19.72
CA GLY A 17 -8.95 12.73 -19.11
C GLY A 17 -7.55 12.55 -18.52
N TRP A 18 -6.50 12.90 -19.27
CA TRP A 18 -5.11 12.85 -18.80
C TRP A 18 -4.86 13.83 -17.65
N ALA A 19 -5.46 15.02 -17.69
CA ALA A 19 -5.38 15.99 -16.60
C ALA A 19 -6.06 15.46 -15.33
N ALA A 20 -7.21 14.80 -15.45
CA ALA A 20 -7.92 14.21 -14.31
C ALA A 20 -7.11 13.08 -13.67
N VAL A 21 -6.57 12.16 -14.46
CA VAL A 21 -5.73 11.04 -13.96
C VAL A 21 -4.46 11.57 -13.29
N SER A 22 -3.82 12.56 -13.90
CA SER A 22 -2.62 13.20 -13.32
C SER A 22 -2.95 13.87 -11.98
N SER A 23 -4.10 14.53 -11.89
CA SER A 23 -4.57 15.16 -10.65
C SER A 23 -4.82 14.12 -9.55
N LEU A 24 -5.46 12.99 -9.88
CA LEU A 24 -5.71 11.91 -8.91
C LEU A 24 -4.42 11.28 -8.38
N SER A 25 -3.43 11.06 -9.25
CA SER A 25 -2.12 10.54 -8.85
C SER A 25 -1.38 11.49 -7.92
N ILE A 26 -1.38 12.79 -8.22
CA ILE A 26 -0.76 13.81 -7.36
C ILE A 26 -1.45 13.83 -5.99
N LEU A 27 -2.79 13.81 -5.96
CA LEU A 27 -3.54 13.79 -4.70
C LEU A 27 -3.23 12.54 -3.87
N MET A 28 -3.09 11.37 -4.50
CA MET A 28 -2.76 10.13 -3.79
C MET A 28 -1.35 10.15 -3.20
N ILE A 29 -0.36 10.66 -3.95
CA ILE A 29 1.01 10.83 -3.46
C ILE A 29 1.04 11.79 -2.27
N LEU A 30 0.36 12.94 -2.38
CA LEU A 30 0.28 13.92 -1.28
C LEU A 30 -0.41 13.31 -0.05
N ALA A 31 -1.48 12.54 -0.24
CA ALA A 31 -2.16 11.86 0.85
C ALA A 31 -1.23 10.85 1.56
N GLN A 32 -0.46 10.07 0.81
CA GLN A 32 0.50 9.11 1.39
C GLN A 32 1.62 9.81 2.16
N LEU A 33 2.17 10.91 1.63
CA LEU A 33 3.18 11.73 2.33
C LEU A 33 2.59 12.36 3.60
N ALA A 34 1.37 12.86 3.55
CA ALA A 34 0.68 13.43 4.71
C ALA A 34 0.38 12.37 5.78
N LEU A 35 -0.10 11.19 5.39
CA LEU A 35 -0.33 10.07 6.31
C LEU A 35 0.98 9.63 6.96
N LEU A 36 2.06 9.53 6.19
CA LEU A 36 3.36 9.19 6.74
C LEU A 36 3.84 10.25 7.74
N PHE A 37 3.71 11.53 7.40
CA PHE A 37 4.05 12.63 8.30
C PHE A 37 3.28 12.52 9.63
N ILE A 38 1.97 12.24 9.57
CA ILE A 38 1.13 12.02 10.75
C ILE A 38 1.62 10.79 11.53
N CYS A 39 1.88 9.66 10.86
CA CYS A 39 2.38 8.44 11.51
C CYS A 39 3.71 8.65 12.22
N LEU A 40 4.64 9.43 11.63
CA LEU A 40 5.90 9.77 12.28
C LEU A 40 5.72 10.77 13.42
N ARG A 41 4.77 11.69 13.31
CA ARG A 41 4.50 12.71 14.35
C ARG A 41 3.81 12.14 15.59
N TYR A 42 2.94 11.16 15.41
CA TYR A 42 2.15 10.50 16.47
C TYR A 42 2.61 9.07 16.76
N ARG A 43 3.86 8.72 16.40
CA ARG A 43 4.46 7.43 16.74
C ARG A 43 4.52 7.31 18.29
N PRO A 44 4.02 6.20 18.88
CA PRO A 44 4.14 5.96 20.32
C PRO A 44 5.62 5.88 20.74
N GLU A 45 5.98 6.51 21.85
CA GLU A 45 7.37 6.53 22.34
C GLU A 45 7.88 5.14 22.74
N VAL A 46 6.99 4.22 23.09
CA VAL A 46 7.25 2.81 23.44
C VAL A 46 7.24 1.86 22.25
N SER A 47 7.22 2.36 21.00
CA SER A 47 7.26 1.48 19.84
C SER A 47 8.60 0.71 19.76
N PRO A 48 8.63 -0.55 19.31
CA PRO A 48 9.87 -1.31 19.15
C PRO A 48 10.92 -0.61 18.27
N GLU A 49 10.46 0.28 17.38
CA GLU A 49 11.29 1.09 16.49
C GLU A 49 11.90 2.31 17.21
N SER A 50 11.24 2.89 18.21
CA SER A 50 11.76 4.02 19.00
C SER A 50 12.70 3.59 20.12
N VAL A 51 12.53 2.38 20.66
CA VAL A 51 13.40 1.79 21.69
C VAL A 51 14.61 1.07 21.06
N GLY A 52 14.67 0.94 19.73
CA GLY A 52 15.78 0.28 19.02
C GLY A 52 15.79 -1.26 19.13
N VAL A 53 14.72 -1.85 19.67
CA VAL A 53 14.56 -3.30 19.90
C VAL A 53 13.96 -4.02 18.69
N SER A 54 13.76 -3.31 17.57
CA SER A 54 13.04 -3.87 16.44
C SER A 54 13.69 -5.16 15.91
N ALA A 55 12.90 -6.22 15.80
CA ALA A 55 13.34 -7.51 15.25
C ALA A 55 13.59 -7.51 13.73
N ARG A 56 13.60 -6.34 13.07
CA ARG A 56 13.79 -6.26 11.61
C ARG A 56 15.27 -6.35 11.26
N PRO A 57 15.68 -7.24 10.34
CA PRO A 57 17.07 -7.35 9.95
C PRO A 57 17.56 -6.01 9.39
N TYR A 58 18.73 -5.57 9.84
CA TYR A 58 19.40 -4.32 9.45
C TYR A 58 18.62 -3.01 9.73
N SER A 59 17.65 -3.01 10.66
CA SER A 59 16.79 -1.82 10.91
C SER A 59 16.14 -1.27 9.64
N PHE A 60 15.89 -2.16 8.67
CA PHE A 60 15.43 -1.77 7.35
C PHE A 60 14.08 -1.04 7.43
N TRP A 61 14.00 0.11 6.76
CA TRP A 61 12.80 0.95 6.66
C TRP A 61 12.34 1.62 7.97
N GLN A 62 13.26 1.85 8.91
CA GLN A 62 13.00 2.59 10.14
C GLN A 62 13.60 3.98 10.05
N TRP A 63 12.77 4.92 9.62
CA TRP A 63 13.21 6.31 9.43
C TRP A 63 13.15 7.05 10.77
N PRO A 64 14.28 7.63 11.25
CA PRO A 64 14.32 8.35 12.52
C PRO A 64 13.62 9.72 12.43
N SER A 65 13.59 10.31 11.23
CA SER A 65 12.92 11.58 10.97
C SER A 65 12.21 11.56 9.61
N TYR A 66 11.21 12.42 9.45
CA TYR A 66 10.53 12.61 8.17
C TYR A 66 11.50 13.12 7.08
N GLY A 67 12.50 13.94 7.46
CA GLY A 67 13.51 14.45 6.52
C GLY A 67 14.32 13.31 5.88
N THR A 68 14.84 12.39 6.70
CA THR A 68 15.61 11.23 6.22
C THR A 68 14.80 10.33 5.28
N TYR A 69 13.49 10.20 5.54
CA TYR A 69 12.59 9.48 4.63
C TYR A 69 12.48 10.17 3.26
N ILE A 70 12.30 11.49 3.24
CA ILE A 70 12.15 12.25 1.99
C ILE A 70 13.45 12.25 1.18
N GLU A 71 14.61 12.36 1.84
CA GLU A 71 15.92 12.24 1.18
C GLU A 71 16.10 10.87 0.52
N PHE A 72 15.78 9.79 1.24
CA PHE A 72 15.82 8.45 0.68
C PHE A 72 14.84 8.29 -0.49
N LEU A 73 13.60 8.78 -0.35
CA LEU A 73 12.59 8.70 -1.40
C LEU A 73 13.03 9.46 -2.65
N ALA A 74 13.60 10.66 -2.50
CA ALA A 74 14.14 11.44 -3.61
C ALA A 74 15.30 10.69 -4.30
N GLY A 75 16.21 10.11 -3.51
CA GLY A 75 17.30 9.27 -4.04
C GLY A 75 16.77 8.06 -4.81
N LEU A 76 15.77 7.36 -4.27
CA LEU A 76 15.13 6.22 -4.92
C LEU A 76 14.48 6.62 -6.26
N ILE A 77 13.76 7.75 -6.30
CA ILE A 77 13.16 8.27 -7.54
C ILE A 77 14.24 8.54 -8.59
N VAL A 78 15.35 9.18 -8.22
CA VAL A 78 16.45 9.47 -9.15
C VAL A 78 17.06 8.17 -9.68
N VAL A 79 17.34 7.20 -8.81
CA VAL A 79 17.90 5.90 -9.21
C VAL A 79 16.94 5.16 -10.15
N LEU A 80 15.66 5.06 -9.78
CA LEU A 80 14.65 4.40 -10.62
C LEU A 80 14.51 5.11 -11.98
N THR A 81 14.59 6.44 -12.01
CA THR A 81 14.56 7.22 -13.26
C THR A 81 15.77 6.90 -14.13
N ILE A 82 16.97 6.83 -13.57
CA ILE A 82 18.19 6.47 -14.34
C ILE A 82 18.07 5.05 -14.89
N VAL A 83 17.61 4.10 -14.08
CA VAL A 83 17.40 2.71 -14.52
C VAL A 83 16.38 2.64 -15.65
N GLU A 84 15.26 3.36 -15.54
CA GLU A 84 14.23 3.44 -16.59
C GLU A 84 14.79 4.05 -17.89
N LEU A 85 15.58 5.12 -17.81
CA LEU A 85 16.19 5.74 -18.99
C LEU A 85 17.16 4.81 -19.74
N ILE A 86 17.82 3.90 -19.01
CA ILE A 86 18.76 2.93 -19.59
C ILE A 86 18.01 1.71 -20.16
N PHE A 87 17.06 1.15 -19.42
CA PHE A 87 16.44 -0.15 -19.71
C PHE A 87 15.00 -0.08 -20.24
N GLY A 88 14.34 1.08 -20.25
CA GLY A 88 12.92 1.24 -20.58
C GLY A 88 12.54 0.88 -22.02
N ARG A 89 13.52 0.69 -22.91
CA ARG A 89 13.29 0.17 -24.28
C ARG A 89 13.26 -1.35 -24.36
N MET A 90 13.59 -2.04 -23.27
CA MET A 90 13.64 -3.50 -23.21
C MET A 90 12.31 -4.06 -22.70
N ASP A 91 11.59 -4.79 -23.55
CA ASP A 91 10.25 -5.31 -23.22
C ASP A 91 10.23 -6.17 -21.95
N TRP A 92 11.26 -7.00 -21.73
CA TRP A 92 11.34 -7.83 -20.53
C TRP A 92 11.48 -7.00 -19.25
N PHE A 93 12.18 -5.86 -19.32
CA PHE A 93 12.40 -4.97 -18.19
C PHE A 93 11.10 -4.24 -17.83
N VAL A 94 10.40 -3.69 -18.85
CA VAL A 94 9.10 -3.02 -18.65
C VAL A 94 8.06 -3.98 -18.08
N ASN A 95 8.02 -5.22 -18.58
CA ASN A 95 7.12 -6.25 -18.03
C ASN A 95 7.49 -6.61 -16.57
N ALA A 96 8.78 -6.80 -16.27
CA ALA A 96 9.23 -7.08 -14.91
C ALA A 96 8.89 -5.93 -13.94
N LEU A 97 9.09 -4.68 -14.37
CA LEU A 97 8.73 -3.50 -13.59
C LEU A 97 7.22 -3.43 -13.36
N GLY A 98 6.41 -3.78 -14.37
CA GLY A 98 4.95 -3.87 -14.24
C GLY A 98 4.51 -4.91 -13.22
N PHE A 99 5.12 -6.11 -13.23
CA PHE A 99 4.88 -7.13 -12.21
C PHE A 99 5.33 -6.69 -10.81
N LEU A 100 6.47 -6.01 -10.69
CA LEU A 100 6.95 -5.50 -9.40
C LEU A 100 6.02 -4.42 -8.84
N ALA A 101 5.62 -3.45 -9.67
CA ALA A 101 4.75 -2.35 -9.26
C ALA A 101 3.37 -2.86 -8.81
N LEU A 102 2.71 -3.67 -9.65
CA LEU A 102 1.40 -4.25 -9.33
C LEU A 102 1.49 -5.30 -8.23
N GLY A 103 2.61 -6.03 -8.15
CA GLY A 103 2.91 -6.96 -7.08
C GLY A 103 2.95 -6.25 -5.73
N LEU A 104 3.73 -5.17 -5.61
CA LEU A 104 3.79 -4.36 -4.39
C LEU A 104 2.41 -3.82 -4.00
N GLU A 105 1.64 -3.29 -4.95
CA GLU A 105 0.26 -2.85 -4.70
C GLU A 105 -0.61 -3.99 -4.15
N SER A 106 -0.55 -5.17 -4.77
CA SER A 106 -1.34 -6.33 -4.37
C SER A 106 -0.97 -6.91 -3.01
N THR A 107 0.21 -6.59 -2.48
CA THR A 107 0.66 -7.02 -1.14
C THR A 107 0.21 -6.11 -0.01
N LEU A 108 -0.35 -4.93 -0.31
CA LEU A 108 -0.82 -3.97 0.70
C LEU A 108 -1.81 -4.54 1.73
N PRO A 109 -2.72 -5.49 1.41
CA PRO A 109 -3.62 -6.07 2.40
C PRO A 109 -2.98 -7.13 3.31
N ILE A 110 -1.78 -7.63 2.98
CA ILE A 110 -1.12 -8.74 3.71
C ILE A 110 -0.83 -8.39 5.18
N PRO A 111 -0.29 -7.19 5.53
CA PRO A 111 -0.11 -6.81 6.92
C PRO A 111 -1.41 -6.86 7.73
N GLN A 112 -2.54 -6.46 7.12
CA GLN A 112 -3.85 -6.56 7.75
C GLN A 112 -4.25 -8.02 7.96
N LEU A 113 -4.10 -8.87 6.92
CA LEU A 113 -4.36 -10.32 7.01
C LEU A 113 -3.56 -10.97 8.15
N TYR A 114 -2.28 -10.63 8.27
CA TYR A 114 -1.39 -11.15 9.30
C TYR A 114 -1.78 -10.65 10.70
N SER A 115 -2.04 -9.36 10.85
CA SER A 115 -2.47 -8.76 12.12
C SER A 115 -3.75 -9.42 12.66
N ASN A 116 -4.75 -9.59 11.78
CA ASN A 116 -6.00 -10.27 12.11
C ASN A 116 -5.77 -11.73 12.55
N TYR A 117 -4.84 -12.44 11.90
CA TYR A 117 -4.50 -13.81 12.26
C TYR A 117 -3.83 -13.89 13.63
N ARG A 118 -2.91 -12.97 13.93
CA ARG A 118 -2.20 -12.89 15.22
C ARG A 118 -3.14 -12.53 16.36
N GLN A 119 -3.97 -11.52 16.18
CA GLN A 119 -4.89 -11.03 17.20
C GLN A 119 -6.14 -11.90 17.36
N ARG A 120 -6.43 -12.77 16.37
CA ARG A 120 -7.67 -13.56 16.27
C ARG A 120 -8.92 -12.68 16.44
N SER A 121 -8.84 -11.45 15.92
CA SER A 121 -9.87 -10.43 16.02
C SER A 121 -9.68 -9.38 14.92
N LEU A 122 -10.77 -8.79 14.46
CA LEU A 122 -10.79 -7.62 13.57
C LEU A 122 -11.32 -6.37 14.29
N HIS A 123 -11.09 -6.28 15.60
CA HIS A 123 -11.52 -5.14 16.40
C HIS A 123 -10.96 -3.83 15.84
N GLY A 124 -11.84 -2.84 15.66
CA GLY A 124 -11.47 -1.53 15.07
C GLY A 124 -11.39 -1.50 13.54
N PHE A 125 -11.46 -2.65 12.85
CA PHE A 125 -11.47 -2.67 11.39
C PHE A 125 -12.88 -2.43 10.83
N ARG A 126 -13.04 -1.30 10.12
CA ARG A 126 -14.34 -0.84 9.60
C ARG A 126 -14.85 -1.77 8.49
N MET A 127 -16.10 -2.23 8.65
CA MET A 127 -16.73 -3.12 7.66
C MET A 127 -16.93 -2.44 6.30
N SER A 128 -17.23 -1.14 6.30
CA SER A 128 -17.39 -0.36 5.07
C SER A 128 -16.12 -0.33 4.23
N THR A 129 -14.95 -0.29 4.88
CA THR A 129 -13.65 -0.33 4.21
C THR A 129 -13.43 -1.68 3.54
N LEU A 130 -13.67 -2.78 4.27
CA LEU A 130 -13.53 -4.13 3.73
C LEU A 130 -14.46 -4.40 2.54
N LEU A 131 -15.72 -3.98 2.63
CA LEU A 131 -16.66 -4.11 1.51
C LEU A 131 -16.23 -3.25 0.31
N GLY A 132 -15.67 -2.06 0.57
CA GLY A 132 -15.10 -1.20 -0.46
C GLY A 132 -13.91 -1.83 -1.18
N TRP A 133 -13.02 -2.51 -0.45
CA TRP A 133 -11.87 -3.22 -1.01
C TRP A 133 -12.34 -4.36 -1.92
N VAL A 134 -13.13 -5.29 -1.40
CA VAL A 134 -13.65 -6.43 -2.18
C VAL A 134 -14.43 -5.96 -3.40
N GLY A 135 -15.29 -4.94 -3.24
CA GLY A 135 -16.09 -4.40 -4.33
C GLY A 135 -15.23 -3.75 -5.42
N GLY A 136 -14.28 -2.90 -5.02
CA GLY A 136 -13.33 -2.26 -5.92
C GLY A 136 -12.46 -3.26 -6.66
N ASP A 137 -11.91 -4.24 -5.96
CA ASP A 137 -11.00 -5.23 -6.53
C ASP A 137 -11.72 -6.27 -7.39
N SER A 138 -12.98 -6.60 -7.05
CA SER A 138 -13.85 -7.39 -7.93
C SER A 138 -14.11 -6.66 -9.24
N TYR A 139 -14.48 -5.38 -9.19
CA TYR A 139 -14.71 -4.57 -10.38
C TYR A 139 -13.44 -4.44 -11.22
N LYS A 140 -12.30 -4.13 -10.59
CA LYS A 140 -10.98 -4.00 -11.22
C LYS A 140 -10.57 -5.30 -11.92
N THR A 141 -10.76 -6.44 -11.26
CA THR A 141 -10.47 -7.76 -11.82
C THR A 141 -11.32 -8.01 -13.07
N VAL A 142 -12.65 -7.88 -12.97
CA VAL A 142 -13.56 -8.07 -14.11
C VAL A 142 -13.17 -7.16 -15.29
N TYR A 143 -12.89 -5.88 -15.01
CA TYR A 143 -12.45 -4.92 -16.02
C TYR A 143 -11.19 -5.39 -16.77
N PHE A 144 -10.15 -5.85 -16.07
CA PHE A 144 -8.92 -6.33 -16.71
C PHE A 144 -9.10 -7.59 -17.56
N PHE A 145 -10.05 -8.46 -17.20
CA PHE A 145 -10.38 -9.62 -18.02
C PHE A 145 -11.14 -9.21 -19.29
N LEU A 146 -12.15 -8.34 -19.16
CA LEU A 146 -12.93 -7.85 -20.30
C LEU A 146 -12.07 -7.04 -21.29
N GLN A 147 -11.15 -6.22 -20.79
CA GLN A 147 -10.27 -5.40 -21.62
C GLN A 147 -9.09 -6.19 -22.20
N HIS A 148 -9.00 -7.50 -21.94
CA HIS A 148 -7.87 -8.35 -22.32
C HIS A 148 -6.51 -7.76 -21.91
N SER A 149 -6.44 -7.12 -20.74
CA SER A 149 -5.23 -6.47 -20.24
C SER A 149 -4.04 -7.44 -20.11
N PRO A 150 -2.79 -6.92 -20.11
CA PRO A 150 -1.58 -7.74 -19.94
C PRO A 150 -1.63 -8.63 -18.70
N LEU A 151 -0.89 -9.75 -18.74
CA LEU A 151 -0.94 -10.78 -17.69
C LEU A 151 -0.66 -10.23 -16.28
N GLN A 152 0.26 -9.27 -16.16
CA GLN A 152 0.61 -8.61 -14.89
C GLN A 152 -0.61 -8.01 -14.17
N PHE A 153 -1.54 -7.38 -14.89
CA PHE A 153 -2.75 -6.79 -14.31
C PHE A 153 -3.73 -7.85 -13.83
N LYS A 154 -3.94 -8.89 -14.64
CA LYS A 154 -4.86 -9.98 -14.30
C LYS A 154 -4.36 -10.80 -13.12
N ALA A 155 -3.09 -11.20 -13.14
CA ALA A 155 -2.50 -12.02 -12.09
C ALA A 155 -2.49 -11.30 -10.74
N CYS A 156 -2.05 -10.04 -10.70
CA CYS A 156 -1.99 -9.27 -9.45
C CYS A 156 -3.40 -8.93 -8.93
N ALA A 157 -4.36 -8.62 -9.81
CA ALA A 157 -5.74 -8.34 -9.40
C ALA A 157 -6.43 -9.58 -8.79
N VAL A 158 -6.24 -10.76 -9.38
CA VAL A 158 -6.75 -12.02 -8.81
C VAL A 158 -6.11 -12.31 -7.47
N PHE A 159 -4.80 -12.12 -7.35
CA PHE A 159 -4.10 -12.30 -6.06
C PHE A 159 -4.65 -11.33 -5.01
N GLN A 160 -4.74 -10.04 -5.31
CA GLN A 160 -5.27 -9.02 -4.40
C GLN A 160 -6.69 -9.36 -3.92
N LEU A 161 -7.58 -9.69 -4.86
CA LEU A 161 -8.95 -10.09 -4.55
C LEU A 161 -9.01 -11.36 -3.69
N SER A 162 -8.08 -12.29 -3.88
CA SER A 162 -8.01 -13.51 -3.04
C SER A 162 -7.62 -13.18 -1.59
N VAL A 163 -6.72 -12.22 -1.38
CA VAL A 163 -6.32 -11.78 -0.03
C VAL A 163 -7.48 -11.06 0.64
N ASP A 164 -8.22 -10.23 -0.10
CA ASP A 164 -9.42 -9.57 0.40
C ASP A 164 -10.48 -10.58 0.86
N PHE A 165 -10.74 -11.63 0.07
CA PHE A 165 -11.63 -12.71 0.49
C PHE A 165 -11.13 -13.45 1.74
N ALA A 166 -9.82 -13.63 1.89
CA ALA A 166 -9.25 -14.20 3.10
C ALA A 166 -9.51 -13.30 4.32
N ILE A 167 -9.41 -11.97 4.18
CA ILE A 167 -9.75 -11.02 5.27
C ILE A 167 -11.26 -11.05 5.58
N VAL A 168 -12.12 -11.17 4.57
CA VAL A 168 -13.57 -11.37 4.77
C VAL A 168 -13.84 -12.67 5.53
N ALA A 169 -13.18 -13.76 5.18
CA ALA A 169 -13.31 -15.01 5.90
C ALA A 169 -12.87 -14.85 7.36
N GLN A 170 -11.72 -14.20 7.62
CA GLN A 170 -11.29 -13.87 8.97
C GLN A 170 -12.32 -13.01 9.72
N ARG A 171 -12.95 -12.04 9.05
CA ARG A 171 -14.02 -11.21 9.64
C ARG A 171 -15.21 -12.05 10.12
N ILE A 172 -15.61 -13.05 9.34
CA ILE A 172 -16.73 -13.94 9.67
C ILE A 172 -16.35 -14.88 10.83
N ILE A 173 -15.12 -15.42 10.82
CA ILE A 173 -14.66 -16.42 11.80
C ILE A 173 -14.30 -15.78 13.15
N TYR A 174 -13.50 -14.71 13.15
CA TYR A 174 -12.99 -14.08 14.36
C TYR A 174 -13.96 -13.04 14.93
N GLY A 175 -14.78 -12.43 14.07
CA GLY A 175 -15.69 -11.36 14.47
C GLY A 175 -14.97 -10.09 14.90
N ASN A 176 -15.67 -9.26 15.67
CA ASN A 176 -15.24 -7.92 16.07
C ASN A 176 -15.06 -7.78 17.60
N LYS A 177 -14.69 -8.88 18.27
CA LYS A 177 -14.50 -8.88 19.73
C LYS A 177 -13.17 -8.20 20.07
N PRO A 178 -13.05 -7.38 21.11
CA PRO A 178 -11.76 -6.84 21.51
C PRO A 178 -10.75 -7.98 21.70
N PRO A 179 -9.51 -7.85 21.20
CA PRO A 179 -8.50 -8.89 21.36
C PRO A 179 -8.27 -9.13 22.85
N VAL A 180 -8.09 -10.40 23.23
CA VAL A 180 -7.62 -10.74 24.57
C VAL A 180 -6.21 -10.18 24.65
N VAL A 181 -5.99 -9.19 25.51
CA VAL A 181 -4.65 -8.67 25.80
C VAL A 181 -3.88 -9.83 26.43
N HIS A 182 -3.08 -10.52 25.62
CA HIS A 182 -1.98 -11.28 26.14
C HIS A 182 -0.92 -10.23 26.45
N PRO A 183 -0.64 -9.93 27.73
CA PRO A 183 0.47 -9.04 28.04
C PRO A 183 1.70 -9.65 27.38
N ASP A 184 2.29 -8.91 26.44
CA ASP A 184 3.50 -9.36 25.77
C ASP A 184 4.57 -9.50 26.86
N ILE A 185 5.41 -10.54 26.79
CA ILE A 185 6.44 -10.74 27.83
C ILE A 185 7.35 -9.51 27.88
N ASP A 186 7.56 -8.87 26.72
CA ASP A 186 8.29 -7.61 26.58
C ASP A 186 7.57 -6.43 27.27
N ASP A 187 6.23 -6.36 27.21
CA ASP A 187 5.43 -5.34 27.92
C ASP A 187 5.49 -5.55 29.45
N ILE A 188 5.50 -6.81 29.91
CA ILE A 188 5.64 -7.15 31.34
C ILE A 188 7.06 -6.86 31.81
N GLU A 189 8.09 -7.24 31.05
CA GLU A 189 9.48 -7.01 31.40
C GLU A 189 9.78 -5.50 31.43
N GLN A 190 9.19 -4.73 30.52
CA GLN A 190 9.29 -3.27 30.53
C GLN A 190 8.53 -2.64 31.71
N ALA A 191 7.34 -3.14 32.04
CA ALA A 191 6.60 -2.70 33.23
C ALA A 191 7.33 -3.05 34.54
N LEU A 192 7.98 -4.21 34.62
CA LEU A 192 8.79 -4.62 35.77
C LEU A 192 10.05 -3.76 35.92
N ARG A 193 10.73 -3.43 34.81
CA ARG A 193 11.89 -2.53 34.84
C ARG A 193 11.53 -1.10 35.27
N LEU A 194 10.31 -0.65 34.98
CA LEU A 194 9.80 0.66 35.43
C LEU A 194 9.37 0.67 36.90
N ASP A 195 9.09 -0.49 37.50
CA ASP A 195 8.74 -0.64 38.92
C ASP A 195 9.99 -0.79 39.82
N GLU A 196 11.17 -1.02 39.22
CA GLU A 196 12.46 -1.16 39.93
C GLU A 196 13.25 0.16 40.08
N ASP A 197 12.82 1.26 39.42
CA ASP A 197 13.39 2.62 39.52
C ASP A 197 12.58 3.53 40.46
#